data_AF-A0A3L8BB20-F1
#
_entry.id   AF-A0A3L8BB20-F1
#
_cell.length_a   1.000
_cell.length_b   1.000
_cell.length_c   1.000
_cell.angle_alpha   90.00
_cell.angle_beta   90.00
_cell.angle_gamma   90.00
#
_symmetry.space_group_name_H-M   'P 1'
#
loop_
_entity.id
_entity.type
_entity.pdbx_description
1 polymer ?
#
loop_
_entity_poly.entity_id
_entity_poly.type
_entity_poly.pdbx_seq_one_letter_code
_entity_poly.pdbx_strand_id
1 'polypeptide(L)' 'TDVLISSYSVSASGGSAPGESMSLSYSKIVADLQGADKTNKNGQNMKVGYDLTTGKPQ' A
#
# COMPACT_ATOMS: atom_id res chain seq x y z
N THR A 1 1.90 10.37 -0.67
CA THR A 1 2.50 11.19 -1.76
C THR A 1 4.00 11.09 -1.65
N ASP A 2 4.74 11.52 -2.68
CA ASP A 2 6.20 11.38 -2.84
C ASP A 2 6.70 9.96 -2.62
N VAL A 3 6.87 9.20 -3.71
CA VAL A 3 7.22 7.78 -3.64
C VAL A 3 8.51 7.52 -4.42
N LEU A 4 9.46 6.86 -3.78
CA LEU A 4 10.70 6.40 -4.38
C LEU A 4 10.75 4.87 -4.36
N ILE A 5 11.35 4.29 -5.41
CA ILE A 5 11.71 2.88 -5.43
C ILE A 5 12.97 2.73 -4.59
N SER A 6 12.86 2.10 -3.43
CA SER A 6 14.01 1.92 -2.51
C SER A 6 14.76 0.62 -2.76
N SER A 7 14.10 -0.37 -3.38
CA SER A 7 14.76 -1.56 -3.90
C SER A 7 13.93 -2.20 -5.01
N TYR A 8 14.60 -2.90 -5.92
CA TYR A 8 13.97 -3.73 -6.95
C TYR A 8 14.85 -4.94 -7.22
N SER A 9 14.24 -6.12 -7.26
CA SER A 9 14.93 -7.37 -7.57
C SER A 9 14.01 -8.33 -8.31
N VAL A 10 14.58 -9.06 -9.27
CA VAL A 10 13.89 -10.09 -10.04
C VAL A 10 14.64 -11.39 -9.83
N SER A 11 13.92 -12.47 -9.59
CA SER A 11 14.49 -13.80 -9.47
C SER A 11 13.69 -14.82 -10.27
N ALA A 12 14.39 -15.79 -10.84
CA ALA A 12 13.78 -16.91 -11.56
C ALA A 12 14.46 -18.19 -11.11
N SER A 13 13.66 -19.21 -10.81
CA SER A 13 14.13 -20.57 -10.55
C SER A 13 13.56 -21.48 -11.63
N GLY A 14 14.38 -22.38 -12.17
CA GLY A 14 13.99 -23.26 -13.26
C GLY A 14 12.75 -24.08 -12.90
N GLY A 15 11.66 -23.88 -13.64
CA GLY A 15 10.38 -24.58 -13.44
C GLY A 15 9.25 -23.74 -12.84
N SER A 16 9.45 -22.44 -12.58
CA SER A 16 8.38 -21.52 -12.14
C SER A 16 8.43 -20.19 -12.89
N ALA A 17 7.33 -19.44 -12.84
CA ALA A 17 7.31 -18.07 -13.35
C ALA A 17 8.29 -17.19 -12.53
N PRO A 18 8.98 -16.23 -13.16
CA PRO A 18 9.84 -15.29 -12.44
C PRO A 18 9.05 -14.49 -11.41
N GLY A 19 9.65 -14.27 -10.25
CA GLY A 19 9.12 -13.44 -9.18
C GLY A 19 9.82 -12.09 -9.13
N GLU A 20 9.05 -11.02 -8.95
CA GLU A 20 9.55 -9.67 -8.75
C GLU A 20 9.27 -9.19 -7.32
N SER A 21 10.21 -8.45 -6.75
CA SER A 21 10.07 -7.79 -5.44
C SER A 21 10.51 -6.34 -5.56
N MET A 22 9.65 -5.44 -5.09
CA MET A 22 9.83 -4.00 -5.17
C MET A 22 9.51 -3.37 -3.82
N SER A 23 10.40 -2.52 -3.32
CA SER A 23 10.16 -1.75 -2.09
C SER A 23 9.94 -0.29 -2.41
N LEU A 24 9.01 0.33 -1.70
CA LEU A 24 8.62 1.73 -1.88
C LEU A 24 8.86 2.51 -0.59
N SER A 25 9.61 3.59 -0.69
CA SER A 25 9.69 4.62 0.35
C SER A 25 8.74 5.75 0.02
N TYR A 26 8.01 6.27 1.01
CA TYR A 26 6.96 7.27 0.80
C TYR A 26 6.93 8.33 1.91
N SER A 27 6.43 9.53 1.61
CA SER A 27 6.32 10.63 2.59
C SER A 27 4.99 10.63 3.37
N LYS A 28 3.92 10.08 2.77
CA LYS A 28 2.60 9.94 3.41
C LYS A 28 1.91 8.67 2.96
N ILE A 29 1.15 8.06 3.85
CA ILE A 29 0.32 6.88 3.58
C ILE A 29 -1.12 7.15 4.00
N VAL A 30 -2.07 6.69 3.19
CA VAL A 30 -3.50 6.67 3.50
C VAL A 30 -4.03 5.27 3.22
N ALA A 31 -4.59 4.63 4.24
CA ALA A 31 -5.39 3.43 4.09
C ALA A 31 -6.85 3.82 3.92
N ASP A 32 -7.45 3.39 2.81
CA ASP A 32 -8.87 3.58 2.52
C ASP A 32 -9.54 2.20 2.50
N LEU A 33 -10.12 1.82 3.63
CA LEU A 33 -10.75 0.53 3.82
C LEU A 33 -12.24 0.64 3.52
N GLN A 34 -12.65 -0.09 2.49
CA GLN A 34 -14.05 -0.26 2.16
C GLN A 34 -14.62 -1.43 2.97
N GLY A 35 -15.46 -1.10 3.96
CA GLY A 35 -16.25 -2.09 4.68
C GLY A 35 -17.49 -2.50 3.89
N ALA A 36 -18.08 -3.63 4.25
CA ALA A 36 -19.37 -4.06 3.73
C ALA A 36 -20.25 -4.59 4.88
N ASP A 37 -21.52 -4.23 4.86
CA ASP A 37 -22.51 -4.77 5.79
C ASP A 37 -22.96 -6.19 5.40
N LYS A 38 -23.90 -6.77 6.15
CA LYS A 38 -24.46 -8.11 5.89
C LYS A 38 -25.18 -8.22 4.53
N THR A 39 -25.52 -7.10 3.92
CA THR A 39 -26.15 -7.01 2.59
C THR A 39 -25.15 -6.66 1.49
N ASN A 40 -23.85 -6.69 1.80
CA ASN A 40 -22.74 -6.33 0.93
C ASN A 40 -22.75 -4.85 0.49
N LYS A 41 -23.43 -3.98 1.24
CA LYS A 41 -23.44 -2.54 0.99
C LYS A 41 -22.37 -1.86 1.81
N ASN A 42 -21.68 -0.92 1.19
CA ASN A 42 -20.74 -0.04 1.87
C ASN A 42 -21.45 1.28 2.21
N GLY A 43 -21.59 1.58 3.50
CA GLY A 43 -22.18 2.84 3.97
C GLY A 43 -21.17 3.99 3.98
N GLN A 44 -19.94 3.74 4.44
CA GLN A 44 -18.87 4.73 4.47
C GLN A 44 -17.52 4.02 4.59
N ASN A 45 -16.53 4.50 3.83
CA ASN A 45 -15.16 4.01 3.96
C ASN A 45 -14.51 4.48 5.27
N MET A 46 -13.65 3.64 5.82
CA MET A 46 -12.72 4.02 6.88
C MET A 46 -11.42 4.51 6.26
N LYS A 47 -11.17 5.82 6.35
CA LYS A 47 -9.93 6.44 5.89
C LYS A 47 -9.04 6.77 7.08
N VAL A 48 -7.81 6.28 7.08
CA VAL A 48 -6.79 6.58 8.10
C VAL A 48 -5.49 6.94 7.39
N GLY A 49 -4.87 8.05 7.77
CA GLY A 49 -3.64 8.52 7.14
C GLY A 49 -2.57 8.95 8.12
N TYR A 50 -1.32 8.93 7.66
CA TYR A 50 -0.16 9.42 8.41
C TYR A 50 0.83 10.13 7.49
N ASP A 51 1.29 11.29 7.93
CA ASP A 51 2.31 12.10 7.28
C ASP A 51 3.65 11.89 7.99
N LEU A 52 4.57 11.19 7.33
CA LEU A 52 5.91 10.89 7.84
C LEU A 52 6.85 12.10 7.73
N THR A 53 6.52 13.09 6.89
CA THR A 53 7.30 14.33 6.77
C THR A 53 7.13 15.18 8.02
N THR A 54 5.91 15.24 8.55
CA THR A 54 5.57 16.07 9.72
C THR A 54 5.39 15.28 11.01
N GLY A 55 5.34 13.94 10.94
CA GLY A 55 5.16 13.05 12.08
C GLY A 55 3.75 13.13 12.68
N LYS A 56 2.72 13.37 11.85
CA LYS A 56 1.35 13.66 12.31
C LYS A 56 0.31 12.80 11.59
N PRO A 57 -0.85 12.55 12.23
CA PRO A 57 -2.02 12.04 11.53
C PRO A 57 -2.42 12.97 10.39
N GLN A 58 -2.89 12.41 9.28
CA GLN A 58 -3.36 13.12 8.08
C GLN A 58 -4.89 13.13 8.01
#